data_AF-A0A970CI21-F1
#
_entry.id   AF-A0A970CI21-F1
#
_cell.length_a   1.000
_cell.length_b   1.000
_cell.length_c   1.000
_cell.angle_alpha   90.00
_cell.angle_beta   90.00
_cell.angle_gamma   90.00
#
_symmetry.space_group_name_H-M   'P 1'
#
loop_
_entity.id
_entity.type
_entity.pdbx_description
1 polymer ?
#
loop_
_entity_poly.entity_id
_entity_poly.type
_entity_poly.pdbx_seq_one_letter_code
_entity_poly.pdbx_strand_id
1 'polypeptide(L)'
;MSIRKQSIKRGNCWKLWGWNWTVNQEQKRHQPSEFSAGDRLEHSIYETLKVTEKGIELPLIHWERMKNGGQILGIQVPKYPEWIERLRKYLENTACKAPFALRVSLSQARKEFSLNDQSPHWSFSWREIPYTAEQYRKGVRIIFLEEIRQDRFPLTTIKSPDYLNTGPALKELEARDAFEGLWCNPRGEVVEGTRSNVFFVRDGTICTPPASSGCLAGTRRRIVKDLALKLNIPFRDKEVFMEDLLQAEEVFLTNALMGIMPVSQVENTPVSRSIFDGITAALIQSYKEI
;
A
#
# COMPACT_ATOMS: atom_id res chain seq x y z
N MET A 1 -7.45 55.55 26.97
CA MET A 1 -6.38 54.59 26.64
C MET A 1 -6.98 53.47 25.78
N SER A 2 -6.85 53.57 24.46
CA SER A 2 -7.31 52.55 23.50
C SER A 2 -6.08 51.74 23.07
N ILE A 3 -6.08 50.45 23.38
CA ILE A 3 -4.97 49.55 23.05
C ILE A 3 -5.18 49.02 21.62
N ARG A 4 -4.26 49.40 20.74
CA ARG A 4 -4.12 48.89 19.37
C ARG A 4 -3.89 47.37 19.39
N LYS A 5 -4.74 46.59 18.70
CA LYS A 5 -4.43 45.21 18.33
C LYS A 5 -3.48 45.22 17.13
N GLN A 6 -2.22 44.83 17.34
CA GLN A 6 -1.28 44.51 16.28
C GLN A 6 -1.44 43.05 15.86
N SER A 7 -1.21 42.82 14.56
CA SER A 7 -1.45 41.60 13.81
C SER A 7 -0.68 40.38 14.31
N ILE A 8 -1.33 39.22 14.30
CA ILE A 8 -0.63 37.93 14.18
C ILE A 8 -0.80 37.47 12.73
N LYS A 9 0.29 37.55 11.96
CA LYS A 9 0.39 36.96 10.63
C LYS A 9 0.19 35.45 10.74
N ARG A 10 -0.69 34.90 9.89
CA ARG A 10 -0.87 33.45 9.71
C ARG A 10 0.45 32.85 9.22
N GLY A 11 1.15 32.18 10.14
CA GLY A 11 2.33 31.37 9.84
C GLY A 11 1.93 30.04 9.23
N ASN A 12 2.75 29.61 8.27
CA ASN A 12 2.64 28.43 7.43
C ASN A 12 2.02 27.19 8.09
N CYS A 13 1.02 26.64 7.41
CA CYS A 13 0.41 25.35 7.72
C CYS A 13 1.34 24.24 7.21
N TRP A 14 1.99 23.53 8.12
CA TRP A 14 2.83 22.37 7.83
C TRP A 14 1.95 21.22 7.34
N LYS A 15 2.05 20.89 6.05
CA LYS A 15 1.43 19.69 5.46
C LYS A 15 2.29 18.46 5.83
N LEU A 16 2.10 17.96 7.04
CA LEU A 16 2.48 16.58 7.37
C LEU A 16 1.62 15.65 6.51
N TRP A 17 2.23 14.60 5.95
CA TRP A 17 1.58 13.59 5.13
C TRP A 17 0.25 13.15 5.75
N GLY A 18 -0.84 13.56 5.10
CA GLY A 18 -2.18 13.53 5.64
C GLY A 18 -2.67 12.13 5.96
N TRP A 19 -2.60 11.78 7.24
CA TRP A 19 -3.60 10.93 7.88
C TRP A 19 -4.73 11.82 8.41
N ASN A 20 -5.33 12.63 7.52
CA ASN A 20 -6.63 13.21 7.81
C ASN A 20 -7.65 12.11 7.53
N TRP A 21 -8.02 11.37 8.56
CA TRP A 21 -9.26 10.61 8.53
C TRP A 21 -10.40 11.62 8.47
N THR A 22 -10.93 11.89 7.27
CA THR A 22 -12.28 12.44 7.17
C THR A 22 -13.23 11.33 7.57
N VAL A 23 -13.48 11.20 8.88
CA VAL A 23 -14.69 10.55 9.36
C VAL A 23 -15.82 11.44 8.88
N ASN A 24 -16.64 10.96 7.95
CA ASN A 24 -17.77 11.72 7.45
C ASN A 24 -18.65 12.10 8.64
N GLN A 25 -18.96 13.40 8.78
CA GLN A 25 -19.66 13.95 9.95
C GLN A 25 -21.12 13.46 10.12
N GLU A 26 -21.59 12.53 9.30
CA GLU A 26 -22.89 11.87 9.48
C GLU A 26 -22.91 10.80 10.58
N GLN A 27 -21.78 10.48 11.21
CA GLN A 27 -21.74 9.66 12.43
C GLN A 27 -22.05 10.42 13.74
N LYS A 28 -22.49 11.69 13.69
CA LYS A 28 -22.83 12.50 14.87
C LYS A 28 -24.17 12.16 15.56
N ARG A 29 -24.56 10.88 15.58
CA ARG A 29 -25.69 10.40 16.40
C ARG A 29 -25.38 9.27 17.37
N HIS A 30 -24.11 8.96 17.59
CA HIS A 30 -23.71 8.20 18.77
C HIS A 30 -22.82 9.09 19.64
N GLN A 31 -23.28 9.36 20.86
CA GLN A 31 -22.43 9.83 21.95
C GLN A 31 -21.16 8.95 22.00
N PRO A 32 -20.03 9.42 22.57
CA PRO A 32 -18.89 8.55 22.82
C PRO A 32 -19.29 7.56 23.92
N SER A 33 -20.02 6.50 23.54
CA SER A 33 -20.13 5.29 24.33
C SER A 33 -18.74 4.67 24.35
N GLU A 34 -18.31 4.28 25.55
CA GLU A 34 -17.17 3.40 25.78
C GLU A 34 -16.97 2.42 24.62
N PHE A 35 -15.74 2.33 24.10
CA PHE A 35 -15.35 1.43 23.02
C PHE A 35 -16.11 0.11 23.12
N SER A 36 -16.97 -0.17 22.15
CA SER A 36 -17.70 -1.43 22.13
C SER A 36 -16.69 -2.54 21.86
N ALA A 37 -16.94 -3.76 22.35
CA ALA A 37 -16.04 -4.89 22.12
C ALA A 37 -15.76 -5.20 20.62
N GLY A 38 -16.56 -4.63 19.70
CA GLY A 38 -16.39 -4.69 18.24
C GLY A 38 -15.43 -3.66 17.63
N ASP A 39 -15.02 -2.64 18.40
CA ASP A 39 -14.08 -1.59 17.97
C ASP A 39 -12.60 -1.98 18.14
N ARG A 40 -12.34 -3.24 18.53
CA ARG A 40 -10.98 -3.79 18.65
C ARG A 40 -10.37 -3.99 17.26
N LEU A 41 -9.75 -2.94 16.74
CA LEU A 41 -8.99 -2.94 15.47
C LEU A 41 -7.85 -3.99 15.44
N GLU A 42 -7.46 -4.49 16.60
CA GLU A 42 -6.43 -5.51 16.82
C GLU A 42 -6.68 -6.82 16.05
N HIS A 43 -7.94 -7.18 15.80
CA HIS A 43 -8.29 -8.36 15.02
C HIS A 43 -9.05 -7.99 13.75
N SER A 44 -8.32 -7.42 12.80
CA SER A 44 -8.88 -7.00 11.53
C SER A 44 -7.95 -7.20 10.34
N ILE A 45 -8.55 -7.28 9.17
CA ILE A 45 -7.89 -7.28 7.86
C ILE A 45 -8.44 -6.14 7.05
N TYR A 46 -7.63 -5.62 6.13
CA TYR A 46 -8.09 -4.55 5.27
C TYR A 46 -7.53 -4.66 3.85
N GLU A 47 -8.24 -4.00 2.94
CA GLU A 47 -7.79 -3.77 1.58
C GLU A 47 -7.79 -2.29 1.26
N THR A 48 -6.95 -1.91 0.29
CA THR A 48 -6.92 -0.57 -0.30
C THR A 48 -7.11 -0.71 -1.79
N LEU A 49 -8.26 -0.26 -2.25
CA LEU A 49 -8.77 -0.35 -3.61
C LEU A 49 -8.61 0.99 -4.30
N LYS A 50 -8.20 0.99 -5.57
CA LYS A 50 -8.25 2.18 -6.42
C LYS A 50 -9.61 2.20 -7.12
N VAL A 51 -10.37 3.25 -6.90
CA VAL A 51 -11.64 3.51 -7.59
C VAL A 51 -11.37 4.50 -8.70
N THR A 52 -11.82 4.18 -9.90
CA THR A 52 -11.68 4.98 -11.13
C THR A 52 -13.06 5.27 -11.71
N GLU A 53 -13.13 6.07 -12.78
CA GLU A 53 -14.38 6.28 -13.53
C GLU A 53 -14.93 4.98 -14.14
N LYS A 54 -14.04 4.00 -14.44
CA LYS A 54 -14.42 2.66 -14.92
C LYS A 54 -14.85 1.70 -13.78
N GLY A 55 -14.76 2.14 -12.52
CA GLY A 55 -15.04 1.32 -11.34
C GLY A 55 -13.78 0.93 -10.55
N ILE A 56 -13.90 -0.13 -9.74
CA ILE A 56 -12.83 -0.62 -8.87
C ILE A 56 -11.78 -1.37 -9.70
N GLU A 57 -10.50 -1.04 -9.56
CA GLU A 57 -9.41 -1.79 -10.18
C GLU A 57 -9.14 -3.12 -9.45
N LEU A 58 -9.10 -4.23 -10.21
CA LEU A 58 -8.72 -5.56 -9.74
C LEU A 58 -9.49 -6.10 -8.52
N PRO A 59 -10.83 -5.93 -8.44
CA PRO A 59 -11.62 -6.26 -7.24
C PRO A 59 -11.47 -7.72 -6.83
N LEU A 60 -11.42 -8.65 -7.79
CA LEU A 60 -11.27 -10.08 -7.53
C LEU A 60 -9.95 -10.40 -6.82
N ILE A 61 -8.84 -9.83 -7.29
CA ILE A 61 -7.50 -10.08 -6.72
C ILE A 61 -7.42 -9.54 -5.28
N HIS A 62 -8.02 -8.38 -5.03
CA HIS A 62 -8.11 -7.82 -3.67
C HIS A 62 -8.96 -8.70 -2.74
N TRP A 63 -10.09 -9.21 -3.23
CA TRP A 63 -10.93 -10.13 -2.48
C TRP A 63 -10.21 -11.46 -2.17
N GLU A 64 -9.53 -12.05 -3.15
CA GLU A 64 -8.76 -13.29 -2.95
C GLU A 64 -7.71 -13.13 -1.85
N ARG A 65 -6.97 -12.02 -1.87
CA ARG A 65 -5.99 -11.73 -0.82
C ARG A 65 -6.62 -11.51 0.55
N MET A 66 -7.71 -10.75 0.62
CA MET A 66 -8.46 -10.56 1.86
C MET A 66 -8.99 -11.89 2.40
N LYS A 67 -9.53 -12.76 1.53
CA LYS A 67 -9.98 -14.10 1.88
C LYS A 67 -8.87 -14.96 2.45
N ASN A 68 -7.69 -14.99 1.83
CA ASN A 68 -6.54 -15.73 2.33
C ASN A 68 -6.09 -15.23 3.72
N GLY A 69 -6.03 -13.91 3.90
CA GLY A 69 -5.74 -13.31 5.21
C GLY A 69 -6.80 -13.64 6.26
N GLY A 70 -8.07 -13.63 5.87
CA GLY A 70 -9.18 -14.03 6.73
C GLY A 70 -9.13 -15.50 7.15
N GLN A 71 -8.74 -16.41 6.26
CA GLN A 71 -8.55 -17.83 6.60
C GLN A 71 -7.46 -18.01 7.67
N ILE A 72 -6.35 -17.28 7.58
CA ILE A 72 -5.26 -17.37 8.56
C ILE A 72 -5.68 -16.77 9.91
N LEU A 73 -6.44 -15.68 9.90
CA LEU A 73 -6.91 -15.01 11.12
C LEU A 73 -8.19 -15.60 11.70
N GLY A 74 -8.88 -16.48 10.99
CA GLY A 74 -10.22 -16.94 11.36
C GLY A 74 -11.32 -15.88 11.17
N ILE A 75 -11.08 -14.87 10.34
CA ILE A 75 -12.08 -13.85 9.98
C ILE A 75 -12.94 -14.36 8.83
N GLN A 76 -14.26 -14.41 9.03
CA GLN A 76 -15.21 -14.89 8.02
C GLN A 76 -15.39 -13.89 6.86
N VAL A 77 -14.56 -13.97 5.83
CA VAL A 77 -14.66 -13.10 4.64
C VAL A 77 -15.85 -13.52 3.77
N PRO A 78 -16.77 -12.61 3.43
CA PRO A 78 -17.92 -12.92 2.57
C PRO A 78 -17.53 -13.40 1.18
N LYS A 79 -18.44 -14.15 0.53
CA LYS A 79 -18.22 -14.62 -0.85
C LYS A 79 -18.09 -13.43 -1.81
N TYR A 80 -17.34 -13.60 -2.89
CA TYR A 80 -17.05 -12.52 -3.84
C TYR A 80 -18.28 -11.74 -4.32
N PRO A 81 -19.42 -12.38 -4.70
CA PRO A 81 -20.61 -11.63 -5.12
C PRO A 81 -21.18 -10.71 -4.03
N GLU A 82 -21.18 -11.15 -2.77
CA GLU A 82 -21.62 -10.33 -1.64
C GLU A 82 -20.63 -9.20 -1.35
N TRP A 83 -19.32 -9.52 -1.41
CA TRP A 83 -18.27 -8.55 -1.18
C TRP A 83 -18.31 -7.40 -2.20
N ILE A 84 -18.42 -7.71 -3.49
CA ILE A 84 -18.45 -6.68 -4.53
C ILE A 84 -19.76 -5.88 -4.50
N GLU A 85 -20.88 -6.52 -4.20
CA GLU A 85 -22.17 -5.84 -4.08
C GLU A 85 -22.16 -4.84 -2.92
N ARG A 86 -21.57 -5.21 -1.80
CA ARG A 86 -21.44 -4.31 -0.65
C ARG A 86 -20.54 -3.10 -0.94
N LEU A 87 -19.46 -3.30 -1.71
CA LEU A 87 -18.63 -2.19 -2.17
C LEU A 87 -19.38 -1.25 -3.12
N ARG A 88 -20.17 -1.79 -4.06
CA ARG A 88 -20.99 -0.98 -4.97
C ARG A 88 -21.99 -0.11 -4.21
N LYS A 89 -22.75 -0.70 -3.27
CA LYS A 89 -23.70 0.04 -2.43
C LYS A 89 -23.03 1.15 -1.61
N TYR A 90 -21.82 0.91 -1.10
CA TYR A 90 -21.07 1.97 -0.42
C TYR A 90 -20.69 3.10 -1.38
N LEU A 91 -20.22 2.77 -2.59
CA LEU A 91 -19.79 3.73 -3.60
C LEU A 91 -20.95 4.58 -4.15
N GLU A 92 -22.15 4.01 -4.32
CA GLU A 92 -23.36 4.75 -4.72
C GLU A 92 -23.69 5.91 -3.78
N ASN A 93 -23.38 5.76 -2.49
CA ASN A 93 -23.62 6.75 -1.45
C ASN A 93 -22.38 7.60 -1.14
N THR A 94 -21.27 7.43 -1.88
CA THR A 94 -20.02 8.14 -1.64
C THR A 94 -19.88 9.34 -2.57
N ALA A 95 -19.98 10.55 -2.02
CA ALA A 95 -19.70 11.78 -2.74
C ALA A 95 -18.18 12.03 -2.87
N CYS A 96 -17.52 11.36 -3.82
CA CYS A 96 -16.11 11.57 -4.13
C CYS A 96 -15.85 11.50 -5.65
N LYS A 97 -14.98 12.38 -6.16
CA LYS A 97 -14.56 12.33 -7.56
C LYS A 97 -13.45 11.29 -7.74
N ALA A 98 -13.64 10.38 -8.69
CA ALA A 98 -12.60 9.46 -9.10
C ALA A 98 -11.42 10.20 -9.79
N PRO A 99 -10.18 9.69 -9.71
CA PRO A 99 -9.80 8.49 -8.97
C PRO A 99 -9.53 8.76 -7.47
N PHE A 100 -9.89 7.79 -6.62
CA PHE A 100 -9.62 7.86 -5.18
C PHE A 100 -9.26 6.49 -4.59
N ALA A 101 -8.69 6.49 -3.39
CA ALA A 101 -8.39 5.29 -2.63
C ALA A 101 -9.55 4.94 -1.71
N LEU A 102 -10.14 3.77 -1.87
CA LEU A 102 -11.11 3.19 -0.94
C LEU A 102 -10.41 2.17 -0.04
N ARG A 103 -10.50 2.36 1.27
CA ARG A 103 -10.14 1.33 2.26
C ARG A 103 -11.38 0.62 2.74
N VAL A 104 -11.33 -0.71 2.72
CA VAL A 104 -12.35 -1.60 3.28
C VAL A 104 -11.69 -2.49 4.32
N SER A 105 -12.23 -2.55 5.53
CA SER A 105 -11.71 -3.41 6.59
C SER A 105 -12.80 -4.32 7.14
N LEU A 106 -12.41 -5.53 7.52
CA LEU A 106 -13.24 -6.50 8.22
C LEU A 106 -12.62 -6.74 9.60
N SER A 107 -13.38 -6.49 10.66
CA SER A 107 -12.98 -6.79 12.04
C SER A 107 -13.92 -7.82 12.66
N GLN A 108 -13.39 -8.66 13.54
CA GLN A 108 -14.21 -9.66 14.24
C GLN A 108 -13.89 -9.62 15.73
N ALA A 109 -14.93 -9.44 16.54
CA ALA A 109 -14.78 -9.43 17.99
C ALA A 109 -14.30 -10.80 18.47
N ARG A 110 -13.35 -10.79 19.41
CA ARG A 110 -12.94 -11.98 20.17
C ARG A 110 -13.79 -12.09 21.44
N LYS A 111 -14.25 -13.30 21.77
CA LYS A 111 -14.55 -13.67 23.16
C LYS A 111 -13.23 -14.05 23.83
N GLU A 112 -13.13 -13.89 25.15
CA GLU A 112 -11.88 -13.98 25.94
C GLU A 112 -10.77 -14.87 25.35
N PHE A 113 -11.08 -16.13 25.05
CA PHE A 113 -10.15 -17.10 24.46
C PHE A 113 -10.63 -17.72 23.14
N SER A 114 -11.68 -17.19 22.50
CA SER A 114 -12.25 -17.74 21.27
C SER A 114 -12.67 -16.66 20.28
N LEU A 115 -12.70 -16.99 18.99
CA LEU A 115 -13.36 -16.13 18.01
C LEU A 115 -14.88 -16.18 18.25
N ASN A 116 -15.56 -15.05 18.09
CA ASN A 116 -17.01 -15.01 18.13
C ASN A 116 -17.56 -15.51 16.79
N ASP A 117 -18.60 -16.35 16.77
CA ASP A 117 -19.18 -16.91 15.53
C ASP A 117 -20.13 -15.92 14.80
N GLN A 118 -19.86 -14.62 14.94
CA GLN A 118 -20.64 -13.58 14.29
C GLN A 118 -19.97 -13.13 12.99
N SER A 119 -20.79 -12.72 12.03
CA SER A 119 -20.32 -12.06 10.81
C SER A 119 -19.38 -10.89 11.15
N PRO A 120 -18.31 -10.66 10.37
CA PRO A 120 -17.39 -9.58 10.66
C PRO A 120 -18.08 -8.22 10.51
N HIS A 121 -17.63 -7.27 11.32
CA HIS A 121 -17.97 -5.87 11.16
C HIS A 121 -17.21 -5.28 9.96
N TRP A 122 -17.90 -4.46 9.17
CA TRP A 122 -17.33 -3.80 8.00
C TRP A 122 -17.08 -2.33 8.28
N SER A 123 -15.88 -1.84 7.99
CA SER A 123 -15.59 -0.41 7.99
C SER A 123 -15.07 0.05 6.63
N PHE A 124 -15.47 1.26 6.25
CA PHE A 124 -15.08 1.89 5.00
C PHE A 124 -14.57 3.30 5.26
N SER A 125 -13.53 3.69 4.53
CA SER A 125 -13.03 5.06 4.49
C SER A 125 -12.42 5.32 3.13
N TRP A 126 -12.45 6.55 2.64
CA TRP A 126 -11.80 6.90 1.39
C TRP A 126 -10.89 8.12 1.55
N ARG A 127 -9.94 8.29 0.63
CA ARG A 127 -9.07 9.46 0.54
C ARG A 127 -8.60 9.70 -0.89
N GLU A 128 -8.11 10.90 -1.17
CA GLU A 128 -7.42 11.20 -2.43
C GLU A 128 -6.14 10.36 -2.59
N ILE A 129 -5.76 10.10 -3.84
CA ILE A 129 -4.51 9.39 -4.16
C ILE A 129 -3.35 10.39 -4.03
N PRO A 130 -2.35 10.13 -3.17
CA PRO A 130 -1.32 11.12 -2.84
C PRO A 130 -0.15 11.17 -3.84
N TYR A 131 -0.22 10.45 -4.96
CA TYR A 131 0.88 10.34 -5.91
C TYR A 131 0.73 11.36 -7.05
N THR A 132 1.80 12.10 -7.33
CA THR A 132 1.77 13.23 -8.27
C THR A 132 2.43 12.86 -9.61
N ALA A 133 1.99 13.49 -10.70
CA ALA A 133 2.62 13.31 -12.01
C ALA A 133 4.12 13.67 -12.01
N GLU A 134 4.55 14.56 -11.12
CA GLU A 134 5.97 14.91 -10.97
C GLU A 134 6.81 13.74 -10.44
N GLN A 135 6.28 12.92 -9.52
CA GLN A 135 6.97 11.73 -9.04
C GLN A 135 7.21 10.73 -10.18
N TYR A 136 6.24 10.52 -11.07
CA TYR A 136 6.45 9.65 -12.24
C TYR A 136 7.42 10.28 -13.24
N ARG A 137 7.42 11.61 -13.38
CA ARG A 137 8.36 12.30 -14.28
C ARG A 137 9.79 12.30 -13.75
N LYS A 138 10.03 12.44 -12.46
CA LYS A 138 11.39 12.53 -11.90
C LYS A 138 11.91 11.18 -11.36
N GLY A 139 11.02 10.22 -11.19
CA GLY A 139 11.27 9.05 -10.37
C GLY A 139 11.33 9.43 -8.90
N VAL A 140 11.34 8.40 -8.05
CA VAL A 140 11.44 8.55 -6.60
C VAL A 140 12.74 7.98 -6.07
N ARG A 141 13.17 8.47 -4.91
CA ARG A 141 14.30 7.94 -4.18
C ARG A 141 13.84 6.93 -3.13
N ILE A 142 14.51 5.79 -3.06
CA ILE A 142 14.28 4.76 -2.04
C ILE A 142 15.52 4.57 -1.16
N ILE A 143 15.31 4.09 0.06
CA ILE A 143 16.38 3.74 1.02
C ILE A 143 16.16 2.34 1.58
N PHE A 144 17.21 1.75 2.16
CA PHE A 144 17.09 0.58 3.04
C PHE A 144 16.84 1.06 4.47
N LEU A 145 15.86 0.45 5.12
CA LEU A 145 15.50 0.76 6.50
C LEU A 145 16.44 0.06 7.48
N GLU A 146 16.66 0.68 8.63
CA GLU A 146 17.49 0.09 9.70
C GLU A 146 16.80 -1.11 10.37
N GLU A 147 15.47 -1.06 10.48
CA GLU A 147 14.69 -2.14 11.09
C GLU A 147 14.58 -3.36 10.17
N ILE A 148 14.85 -4.52 10.75
CA ILE A 148 14.68 -5.82 10.09
C ILE A 148 13.23 -6.28 10.28
N ARG A 149 12.60 -6.73 9.20
CA ARG A 149 11.28 -7.36 9.23
C ARG A 149 11.41 -8.87 9.38
N GLN A 150 10.75 -9.42 10.39
CA GLN A 150 10.71 -10.88 10.60
C GLN A 150 10.19 -11.59 9.35
N ASP A 151 10.87 -12.66 8.96
CA ASP A 151 10.42 -13.54 7.90
C ASP A 151 9.61 -14.71 8.45
N ARG A 152 8.87 -15.40 7.56
CA ARG A 152 8.23 -16.71 7.82
C ARG A 152 7.18 -16.78 8.93
N PHE A 153 6.71 -15.66 9.46
CA PHE A 153 5.52 -15.65 10.31
C PHE A 153 4.26 -15.56 9.42
N PRO A 154 3.24 -16.43 9.54
CA PRO A 154 2.05 -16.37 8.68
C PRO A 154 1.41 -14.98 8.62
N LEU A 155 1.48 -14.24 9.73
CA LEU A 155 0.93 -12.88 9.86
C LEU A 155 1.65 -11.83 9.00
N THR A 156 2.93 -12.03 8.64
CA THR A 156 3.69 -11.03 7.84
C THR A 156 3.20 -10.94 6.40
N THR A 157 2.45 -11.96 5.95
CA THR A 157 1.83 -12.04 4.62
C THR A 157 0.38 -11.53 4.60
N ILE A 158 -0.15 -11.09 5.74
CA ILE A 158 -1.53 -10.61 5.89
C ILE A 158 -1.55 -9.10 5.89
N LYS A 159 -2.52 -8.53 5.18
CA LYS A 159 -2.77 -7.09 5.19
C LYS A 159 -3.64 -6.71 6.40
N SER A 160 -3.03 -6.73 7.59
CA SER A 160 -3.64 -6.29 8.86
C SER A 160 -3.24 -4.83 9.17
N PRO A 161 -3.97 -4.09 10.01
CA PRO A 161 -3.55 -2.75 10.44
C PRO A 161 -2.41 -2.77 11.45
N ASP A 162 -1.90 -3.95 11.83
CA ASP A 162 -0.82 -4.14 12.80
C ASP A 162 0.50 -3.70 12.17
N TYR A 163 0.73 -2.40 12.24
CA TYR A 163 1.82 -1.67 11.63
C TYR A 163 2.72 -1.06 12.70
N LEU A 164 2.96 -1.77 13.81
CA LEU A 164 3.78 -1.26 14.91
C LEU A 164 5.17 -0.79 14.43
N ASN A 165 5.74 -1.46 13.40
CA ASN A 165 7.04 -1.11 12.81
C ASN A 165 6.95 0.02 11.77
N THR A 166 5.75 0.43 11.33
CA THR A 166 5.61 1.48 10.31
C THR A 166 5.86 2.87 10.89
N GLY A 167 5.56 3.10 12.16
CA GLY A 167 5.80 4.39 12.82
C GLY A 167 7.28 4.81 12.77
N PRO A 168 8.20 3.98 13.29
CA PRO A 168 9.64 4.21 13.19
C PRO A 168 10.13 4.37 11.74
N ALA A 169 9.72 3.46 10.84
CA ALA A 169 10.10 3.52 9.43
C ALA A 169 9.68 4.84 8.75
N LEU A 170 8.49 5.37 9.04
CA LEU A 170 8.03 6.66 8.51
C LEU A 170 8.86 7.83 9.03
N LYS A 171 9.29 7.80 10.30
CA LYS A 171 10.19 8.83 10.85
C LYS A 171 11.56 8.78 10.19
N GLU A 172 12.07 7.58 9.92
CA GLU A 172 13.35 7.40 9.22
C GLU A 172 13.27 7.98 7.79
N LEU A 173 12.18 7.71 7.06
CA LEU A 173 11.95 8.26 5.72
C LEU A 173 11.88 9.78 5.70
N GLU A 174 11.23 10.38 6.70
CA GLU A 174 11.18 11.83 6.85
C GLU A 174 12.57 12.41 7.15
N ALA A 175 13.31 11.82 8.08
CA ALA A 175 14.66 12.26 8.44
C ALA A 175 15.65 12.16 7.28
N ARG A 176 15.48 11.16 6.40
CA ARG A 176 16.37 10.89 5.26
C ARG A 176 15.86 11.46 3.95
N ASP A 177 14.73 12.17 3.91
CA ASP A 177 14.07 12.68 2.69
C ASP A 177 13.96 11.61 1.58
N ALA A 178 13.31 10.50 1.93
CA ALA A 178 13.10 9.38 1.04
C ALA A 178 11.61 9.10 0.82
N PHE A 179 11.26 8.70 -0.39
CA PHE A 179 9.86 8.45 -0.76
C PHE A 179 9.33 7.12 -0.20
N GLU A 180 10.20 6.13 -0.13
CA GLU A 180 9.91 4.77 0.33
C GLU A 180 11.15 4.12 0.95
N GLY A 181 10.93 3.26 1.93
CA GLY A 181 11.97 2.49 2.59
C GLY A 181 11.73 1.02 2.40
N LEU A 182 12.77 0.26 2.08
CA LEU A 182 12.75 -1.18 1.89
C LEU A 182 13.16 -1.89 3.18
N TRP A 183 12.33 -2.82 3.62
CA TRP A 183 12.68 -3.73 4.71
C TRP A 183 13.52 -4.89 4.18
N CYS A 184 14.52 -5.27 4.98
CA CYS A 184 15.24 -6.53 4.83
C CYS A 184 14.77 -7.54 5.88
N ASN A 185 14.92 -8.83 5.60
CA ASN A 185 14.69 -9.90 6.57
C ASN A 185 15.99 -10.32 7.29
N PRO A 186 15.93 -11.20 8.32
CA PRO A 186 17.12 -11.66 9.04
C PRO A 186 18.16 -12.39 8.17
N ARG A 187 17.81 -12.82 6.95
CA ARG A 187 18.76 -13.38 5.98
C ARG A 187 19.46 -12.32 5.13
N GLY A 188 19.15 -11.04 5.32
CA GLY A 188 19.67 -9.94 4.52
C GLY A 188 18.97 -9.75 3.19
N GLU A 189 17.87 -10.47 2.93
CA GLU A 189 17.11 -10.31 1.69
C GLU A 189 16.16 -9.12 1.81
N VAL A 190 16.09 -8.31 0.75
CA VAL A 190 15.06 -7.30 0.55
C VAL A 190 13.70 -7.98 0.41
N VAL A 191 12.71 -7.48 1.16
CA VAL A 191 11.37 -8.08 1.23
C VAL A 191 10.37 -7.24 0.44
N GLU A 192 10.05 -6.06 0.94
CA GLU A 192 9.11 -5.11 0.37
C GLU A 192 9.34 -3.72 0.99
N GLY A 193 8.70 -2.69 0.43
CA GLY A 193 8.70 -1.36 1.02
C GLY A 193 7.66 -1.19 2.13
N THR A 194 7.69 -0.06 2.84
CA THR A 194 6.70 0.25 3.91
C THR A 194 5.26 0.18 3.40
N ARG A 195 5.05 0.50 2.12
CA ARG A 195 3.72 0.51 1.46
C ARG A 195 3.77 0.05 0.00
N SER A 196 4.75 -0.75 -0.39
CA SER A 196 4.96 -1.15 -1.78
C SER A 196 5.69 -2.47 -1.93
N ASN A 197 5.58 -3.11 -3.10
CA ASN A 197 6.50 -4.16 -3.53
C ASN A 197 7.57 -3.56 -4.45
N VAL A 198 8.77 -4.12 -4.44
CA VAL A 198 9.91 -3.67 -5.25
C VAL A 198 10.21 -4.65 -6.38
N PHE A 199 10.60 -4.08 -7.52
CA PHE A 199 11.04 -4.78 -8.72
C PHE A 199 12.28 -4.09 -9.26
N PHE A 200 13.12 -4.84 -9.95
CA PHE A 200 14.26 -4.28 -10.66
C PHE A 200 14.51 -5.00 -11.98
N VAL A 201 15.27 -4.35 -12.85
CA VAL A 201 15.69 -4.87 -14.14
C VAL A 201 17.20 -5.04 -14.12
N ARG A 202 17.66 -6.21 -14.57
CA ARG A 202 19.07 -6.52 -14.76
C ARG A 202 19.19 -7.46 -15.95
N ASP A 203 20.08 -7.15 -16.90
CA ASP A 203 20.29 -7.95 -18.11
C ASP A 203 18.96 -8.23 -18.85
N GLY A 204 18.11 -7.20 -18.96
CA GLY A 204 16.79 -7.28 -19.61
C GLY A 204 15.74 -8.14 -18.89
N THR A 205 15.99 -8.62 -17.67
CA THR A 205 15.07 -9.47 -16.90
C THR A 205 14.47 -8.71 -15.72
N ILE A 206 13.14 -8.75 -15.57
CA ILE A 206 12.44 -8.23 -14.38
C ILE A 206 12.61 -9.23 -13.24
N CYS A 207 13.09 -8.75 -12.10
CA CYS A 207 13.26 -9.51 -10.88
C CYS A 207 12.49 -8.89 -9.71
N THR A 208 12.01 -9.71 -8.79
CA THR A 208 11.33 -9.26 -7.55
C THR A 208 11.47 -10.30 -6.44
N PRO A 209 11.48 -9.91 -5.15
CA PRO A 209 11.55 -10.86 -4.04
C PRO A 209 10.43 -11.91 -4.10
N PRO A 210 10.69 -13.20 -3.87
CA PRO A 210 9.65 -14.22 -3.83
C PRO A 210 8.77 -14.05 -2.58
N ALA A 211 7.55 -14.59 -2.62
CA ALA A 211 6.67 -14.59 -1.45
C ALA A 211 7.32 -15.25 -0.21
N SER A 212 8.22 -16.22 -0.42
CA SER A 212 9.01 -16.87 0.64
C SER A 212 9.97 -15.94 1.40
N SER A 213 10.31 -14.77 0.83
CA SER A 213 11.08 -13.73 1.54
C SER A 213 10.25 -12.98 2.59
N GLY A 214 8.93 -13.19 2.63
CA GLY A 214 8.02 -12.59 3.61
C GLY A 214 7.26 -11.35 3.11
N CYS A 215 7.27 -11.09 1.80
CA CYS A 215 6.57 -9.95 1.22
C CYS A 215 5.07 -10.20 1.13
N LEU A 216 4.27 -9.13 1.23
CA LEU A 216 2.86 -9.19 0.92
C LEU A 216 2.68 -9.54 -0.56
N ALA A 217 1.73 -10.45 -0.85
CA ALA A 217 1.33 -10.74 -2.22
C ALA A 217 0.63 -9.51 -2.85
N GLY A 218 1.40 -8.61 -3.44
CA GLY A 218 0.91 -7.38 -4.06
C GLY A 218 -0.07 -7.63 -5.19
N THR A 219 -1.22 -6.95 -5.18
CA THR A 219 -2.21 -7.11 -6.27
C THR A 219 -1.68 -6.68 -7.64
N ARG A 220 -0.70 -5.77 -7.68
CA ARG A 220 -0.07 -5.30 -8.93
C ARG A 220 1.04 -6.22 -9.44
N ARG A 221 1.56 -7.14 -8.61
CA ARG A 221 2.56 -8.13 -9.05
C ARG A 221 2.03 -8.99 -10.20
N ARG A 222 0.76 -9.38 -10.14
CA ARG A 222 0.11 -10.14 -11.23
C ARG A 222 0.09 -9.35 -12.53
N ILE A 223 -0.25 -8.07 -12.47
CA ILE A 223 -0.24 -7.19 -13.65
C ILE A 223 1.15 -7.02 -14.22
N VAL A 224 2.19 -6.81 -13.39
CA VAL A 224 3.57 -6.74 -13.87
C VAL A 224 3.97 -8.03 -14.60
N LYS A 225 3.62 -9.19 -14.05
CA LYS A 225 3.90 -10.49 -14.68
C LYS A 225 3.16 -10.67 -16.01
N ASP A 226 1.88 -10.32 -16.06
CA ASP A 226 1.07 -10.41 -17.27
C ASP A 226 1.57 -9.43 -18.36
N LEU A 227 1.97 -8.21 -17.97
CA LEU A 227 2.59 -7.24 -18.87
C LEU A 227 3.97 -7.69 -19.37
N ALA A 228 4.81 -8.23 -18.49
CA ALA A 228 6.10 -8.78 -18.87
C ALA A 228 5.93 -9.90 -19.92
N LEU A 229 4.97 -10.80 -19.71
CA LEU A 229 4.63 -11.84 -20.69
C LEU A 229 4.18 -11.24 -22.03
N LYS A 230 3.25 -10.28 -22.02
CA LYS A 230 2.77 -9.60 -23.24
C LYS A 230 3.90 -8.92 -24.02
N LEU A 231 4.88 -8.37 -23.32
CA LEU A 231 6.02 -7.65 -23.90
C LEU A 231 7.22 -8.57 -24.21
N ASN A 232 7.11 -9.89 -24.00
CA ASN A 232 8.21 -10.86 -24.13
C ASN A 232 9.44 -10.52 -23.26
N ILE A 233 9.20 -9.99 -22.06
CA ILE A 233 10.23 -9.65 -21.08
C ILE A 233 10.36 -10.80 -20.08
N PRO A 234 11.55 -11.38 -19.88
CA PRO A 234 11.77 -12.39 -18.85
C PRO A 234 11.42 -11.87 -17.45
N PHE A 235 10.74 -12.69 -16.66
CA PHE A 235 10.31 -12.37 -15.30
C PHE A 235 10.76 -13.46 -14.34
N ARG A 236 11.42 -13.09 -13.23
CA ARG A 236 11.92 -14.04 -12.22
C ARG A 236 11.57 -13.61 -10.81
N ASP A 237 11.08 -14.57 -10.04
CA ASP A 237 11.05 -14.48 -8.59
C ASP A 237 12.41 -14.99 -8.09
N LYS A 238 13.25 -14.10 -7.53
CA LYS A 238 14.57 -14.44 -6.96
C LYS A 238 14.78 -13.73 -5.63
N GLU A 239 15.54 -14.33 -4.73
CA GLU A 239 16.04 -13.64 -3.54
C GLU A 239 16.81 -12.39 -3.99
N VAL A 240 16.54 -11.26 -3.32
CA VAL A 240 17.08 -9.95 -3.68
C VAL A 240 17.87 -9.42 -2.52
N PHE A 241 19.09 -8.97 -2.77
CA PHE A 241 19.95 -8.32 -1.78
C PHE A 241 20.12 -6.84 -2.09
N MET A 242 20.69 -6.07 -1.17
CA MET A 242 20.89 -4.62 -1.36
C MET A 242 21.74 -4.34 -2.61
N GLU A 243 22.77 -5.15 -2.83
CA GLU A 243 23.68 -5.05 -3.96
C GLU A 243 22.97 -5.26 -5.31
N ASP A 244 21.95 -6.13 -5.37
CA ASP A 244 21.15 -6.34 -6.59
C ASP A 244 20.46 -5.04 -7.02
N LEU A 245 19.92 -4.28 -6.07
CA LEU A 245 19.23 -3.01 -6.33
C LEU A 245 20.21 -1.86 -6.60
N LEU A 246 21.34 -1.81 -5.90
CA LEU A 246 22.38 -0.83 -6.14
C LEU A 246 23.04 -0.98 -7.51
N GLN A 247 23.04 -2.20 -8.06
CA GLN A 247 23.56 -2.51 -9.39
C GLN A 247 22.47 -2.63 -10.46
N ALA A 248 21.19 -2.44 -10.12
CA ALA A 248 20.12 -2.60 -11.09
C ALA A 248 20.19 -1.57 -12.22
N GLU A 249 19.77 -1.97 -13.41
CA GLU A 249 19.61 -1.05 -14.54
C GLU A 249 18.44 -0.10 -14.31
N GLU A 250 17.33 -0.67 -13.84
CA GLU A 250 16.10 0.05 -13.53
C GLU A 250 15.52 -0.51 -12.23
N VAL A 251 14.88 0.34 -11.44
CA VAL A 251 14.14 -0.07 -10.24
C VAL A 251 12.75 0.57 -10.29
N PHE A 252 11.73 -0.15 -9.86
CA PHE A 252 10.38 0.39 -9.73
C PHE A 252 9.62 -0.23 -8.58
N LEU A 253 8.66 0.54 -8.06
CA LEU A 253 7.78 0.12 -6.98
C LEU A 253 6.38 -0.11 -7.51
N THR A 254 5.63 -1.00 -6.85
CA THR A 254 4.20 -1.15 -7.11
C THR A 254 3.36 -1.17 -5.85
N ASN A 255 2.17 -0.59 -5.92
CA ASN A 255 1.08 -0.84 -4.97
C ASN A 255 -0.26 -0.58 -5.65
N ALA A 256 -1.35 -0.76 -4.91
CA ALA A 256 -2.69 -0.65 -5.44
C ALA A 256 -3.07 0.74 -5.99
N LEU A 257 -2.42 1.79 -5.51
CA LEU A 257 -2.77 3.17 -5.80
C LEU A 257 -1.81 3.83 -6.81
N MET A 258 -0.51 3.55 -6.71
CA MET A 258 0.50 4.10 -7.61
C MET A 258 0.69 3.29 -8.91
N GLY A 259 0.18 2.06 -8.97
CA GLY A 259 0.44 1.21 -10.13
C GLY A 259 1.94 0.88 -10.22
N ILE A 260 2.64 1.48 -11.17
CA ILE A 260 4.09 1.31 -11.41
C ILE A 260 4.78 2.66 -11.23
N MET A 261 5.55 2.82 -10.15
CA MET A 261 6.28 4.04 -9.81
C MET A 261 7.77 3.85 -10.12
N PRO A 262 8.37 4.62 -11.04
CA PRO A 262 9.79 4.52 -11.35
C PRO A 262 10.64 5.02 -10.19
N VAL A 263 11.74 4.33 -9.91
CA VAL A 263 12.76 4.73 -8.93
C VAL A 263 13.96 5.28 -9.71
N SER A 264 14.35 6.51 -9.39
CA SER A 264 15.51 7.16 -10.01
C SER A 264 16.78 7.03 -9.17
N GLN A 265 16.65 6.70 -7.89
CA GLN A 265 17.78 6.62 -6.96
C GLN A 265 17.53 5.57 -5.86
N VAL A 266 18.53 4.71 -5.64
CA VAL A 266 18.59 3.76 -4.52
C VAL A 266 19.68 4.23 -3.57
N GLU A 267 19.33 4.50 -2.32
CA GLU A 267 20.22 5.17 -1.38
C GLU A 267 20.71 6.50 -1.93
N ASN A 268 22.02 6.64 -2.12
CA ASN A 268 22.64 7.81 -2.75
C ASN A 268 23.07 7.54 -4.20
N THR A 269 22.77 6.35 -4.72
CA THR A 269 23.21 5.88 -6.05
C THR A 269 22.08 6.00 -7.07
N PRO A 270 22.22 6.80 -8.13
CA PRO A 270 21.27 6.82 -9.24
C PRO A 270 21.20 5.44 -9.91
N VAL A 271 20.00 5.04 -10.36
CA VAL A 271 19.88 3.84 -11.22
C VAL A 271 20.59 4.09 -12.56
N SER A 272 21.15 3.05 -13.18
CA SER A 272 22.06 3.25 -14.31
C SER A 272 21.35 3.66 -15.61
N ARG A 273 20.07 3.33 -15.75
CA ARG A 273 19.27 3.65 -16.93
C ARG A 273 18.27 4.77 -16.65
N SER A 274 17.96 5.54 -17.69
CA SER A 274 16.92 6.55 -17.65
C SER A 274 15.55 5.92 -17.34
N ILE A 275 14.80 6.53 -16.43
CA ILE A 275 13.44 6.12 -16.09
C ILE A 275 12.41 6.38 -17.22
N PHE A 276 12.82 7.10 -18.27
CA PHE A 276 11.95 7.45 -19.41
C PHE A 276 12.07 6.49 -20.59
N ASP A 277 13.07 5.60 -20.56
CA ASP A 277 13.27 4.56 -21.55
C ASP A 277 13.37 3.18 -20.87
N GLY A 278 13.44 2.12 -21.67
CA GLY A 278 13.60 0.77 -21.14
C GLY A 278 12.30 0.09 -20.69
N ILE A 279 12.47 -0.91 -19.83
CA ILE A 279 11.41 -1.87 -19.47
C ILE A 279 10.35 -1.20 -18.58
N THR A 280 10.76 -0.41 -17.60
CA THR A 280 9.88 0.30 -16.66
C THR A 280 8.98 1.28 -17.40
N ALA A 281 9.53 2.04 -18.35
CA ALA A 281 8.75 2.95 -19.18
C ALA A 281 7.73 2.20 -20.06
N ALA A 282 8.13 1.08 -20.68
CA ALA A 282 7.22 0.23 -21.46
C ALA A 282 6.10 -0.39 -20.61
N LEU A 283 6.41 -0.80 -19.37
CA LEU A 283 5.43 -1.29 -18.41
C LEU A 283 4.45 -0.18 -18.00
N ILE A 284 4.93 1.02 -17.69
CA ILE A 284 4.08 2.17 -17.33
C ILE A 284 3.13 2.53 -18.47
N GLN A 285 3.63 2.55 -19.71
CA GLN A 285 2.80 2.83 -20.88
C GLN A 285 1.71 1.76 -21.05
N SER A 286 2.08 0.48 -20.98
CA SER A 286 1.14 -0.63 -21.10
C SER A 286 0.12 -0.67 -19.95
N TYR A 287 0.51 -0.29 -18.74
CA TYR A 287 -0.38 -0.25 -17.58
C TYR A 287 -1.50 0.78 -17.74
N LYS A 288 -1.25 1.92 -18.41
CA LYS A 288 -2.26 2.96 -18.66
C LYS A 288 -3.36 2.52 -19.62
N GLU A 289 -3.10 1.49 -20.42
CA GLU A 289 -4.04 0.96 -21.42
C GLU A 289 -5.04 -0.05 -20.85
N ILE A 290 -4.84 -0.48 -19.59
CA ILE A 290 -5.74 -1.36 -18.84
C ILE A 290 -6.84 -0.50 -18.19
#